data_AF-A0A960F0A7-F1
#
_entry.id   AF-A0A960F0A7-F1
#
_cell.length_a   1.000
_cell.length_b   1.000
_cell.length_c   1.000
_cell.angle_alpha   90.00
_cell.angle_beta   90.00
_cell.angle_gamma   90.00
#
_symmetry.space_group_name_H-M   'P 1'
#
loop_
_entity.id
_entity.type
_entity.pdbx_description
1 polymer ?
#
loop_
_entity_poly.entity_id
_entity_poly.type
_entity_poly.pdbx_seq_one_letter_code
_entity_poly.pdbx_strand_id
1 'polypeptide(L)'
;MSRGVAPILPDGLVVVVKRECETCRMVAPLLAEMGATVYTQDDPAFPEGVAAIHDADLAVSWHHEIETVPTLMRVAGGQELERTVGWSRTDWQRITGRPGLGDDLPVMRPGCGSMSVDPDVEYRLAARFGGSALHSRRIELADLDDDIEAMFERGFSDGLPVVPPTEERVLRMLTGTTRAPQDVVAVVPPDLVELTVEKVAVNAVMAGCLPEHLPWVIAAVEAVCTDEFNIHGVLATTMPVGPVLICNGPGTRAVGMNSGVNVLGQGNRANLTVGRAVQLVVRNVGGGRPGEVDRAAHG
;
A
#
# COMPACT_ATOMS: atom_id res chain seq x y z
N MET A 1 17.40 5.02 9.73
CA MET A 1 16.38 5.94 10.28
C MET A 1 15.40 5.13 11.10
N SER A 2 15.08 5.57 12.31
CA SER A 2 14.21 4.84 13.25
C SER A 2 12.81 4.66 12.65
N ARG A 3 12.47 3.44 12.21
CA ARG A 3 11.12 3.10 11.75
C ARG A 3 10.15 3.31 12.93
N GLY A 4 9.21 4.24 12.81
CA GLY A 4 8.02 4.31 13.67
C GLY A 4 8.02 5.26 14.87
N VAL A 5 9.05 6.11 15.07
CA VAL A 5 8.95 7.18 16.09
C VAL A 5 8.49 8.46 15.41
N ALA A 6 7.31 8.94 15.80
CA ALA A 6 6.76 10.20 15.30
C ALA A 6 7.74 11.36 15.58
N PRO A 7 8.15 12.14 14.57
CA PRO A 7 8.94 13.34 14.78
C PRO A 7 8.20 14.30 15.72
N ILE A 8 8.87 14.82 16.75
CA ILE A 8 8.26 15.80 17.67
C ILE A 8 8.20 17.15 16.96
N LEU A 9 7.02 17.78 16.91
CA LEU A 9 6.89 19.15 16.41
C LEU A 9 7.46 20.13 17.45
N PRO A 10 8.18 21.17 17.01
CA PRO A 10 8.66 22.21 17.92
C PRO A 10 7.51 23.06 18.45
N ASP A 11 7.69 23.59 19.66
CA ASP A 11 6.74 24.51 20.26
C ASP A 11 6.62 25.81 19.45
N GLY A 12 5.41 26.38 19.44
CA GLY A 12 5.09 27.61 18.72
C GLY A 12 4.22 27.36 17.50
N LEU A 13 4.44 28.14 16.43
CA LEU A 13 3.71 28.01 15.18
C LEU A 13 4.48 27.08 14.24
N VAL A 14 3.79 26.10 13.69
CA VAL A 14 4.33 25.16 12.70
C VAL A 14 3.49 25.25 11.44
N VAL A 15 4.11 25.34 10.27
CA VAL A 15 3.41 25.33 8.99
C VAL A 15 4.00 24.30 8.06
N VAL A 16 3.15 23.45 7.48
CA VAL A 16 3.54 22.50 6.43
C VAL A 16 3.03 23.03 5.09
N VAL A 17 3.93 23.15 4.12
CA VAL A 17 3.67 23.72 2.79
C VAL A 17 4.25 22.86 1.67
N LYS A 18 3.85 23.16 0.43
CA LYS A 18 4.50 22.65 -0.79
C LYS A 18 4.49 23.72 -1.88
N ARG A 19 5.56 23.83 -2.66
CA ARG A 19 5.72 24.83 -3.75
C ARG A 19 4.64 24.69 -4.81
N GLU A 20 4.27 23.48 -5.19
CA GLU A 20 3.27 23.25 -6.25
C GLU A 20 1.89 23.81 -5.88
N CYS A 21 1.58 23.95 -4.58
CA CYS A 21 0.33 24.51 -4.11
C CYS A 21 0.29 26.03 -4.29
N GLU A 22 -0.64 26.52 -5.12
CA GLU A 22 -0.91 27.95 -5.32
C GLU A 22 -1.20 28.70 -4.01
N THR A 23 -1.95 28.07 -3.09
CA THR A 23 -2.27 28.67 -1.80
C THR A 23 -1.05 28.77 -0.90
N CYS A 24 -0.13 27.79 -0.95
CA CYS A 24 1.16 27.86 -0.25
C CYS A 24 2.02 29.02 -0.80
N ARG A 25 2.11 29.17 -2.13
CA ARG A 25 2.82 30.29 -2.76
C ARG A 25 2.24 31.65 -2.38
N MET A 26 0.92 31.74 -2.25
CA MET A 26 0.25 32.97 -1.83
C MET A 26 0.57 33.35 -0.38
N VAL A 27 0.59 32.38 0.55
CA VAL A 27 0.87 32.65 1.97
C VAL A 27 2.36 32.68 2.30
N ALA A 28 3.25 32.26 1.39
CA ALA A 28 4.69 32.21 1.59
C ALA A 28 5.31 33.48 2.18
N PRO A 29 4.97 34.71 1.71
CA PRO A 29 5.50 35.94 2.30
C PRO A 29 5.13 36.12 3.78
N LEU A 30 3.94 35.66 4.20
CA LEU A 30 3.46 35.78 5.58
C LEU A 30 4.28 34.90 6.54
N LEU A 31 4.81 33.78 6.05
CA LEU A 31 5.55 32.81 6.88
C LEU A 31 6.84 33.43 7.43
N ALA A 32 7.49 34.28 6.65
CA ALA A 32 8.68 35.03 7.08
C ALA A 32 8.36 35.99 8.24
N GLU A 33 7.18 36.62 8.21
CA GLU A 33 6.79 37.60 9.23
C GLU A 33 6.42 36.91 10.56
N MET A 34 5.83 35.72 10.48
CA MET A 34 5.22 35.02 11.61
C MET A 34 6.20 34.35 12.57
N GLY A 35 7.44 34.10 12.14
CA GLY A 35 8.42 33.34 12.94
C GLY A 35 8.00 31.89 13.17
N ALA A 36 7.25 31.31 12.23
CA ALA A 36 6.82 29.92 12.30
C ALA A 36 7.96 28.97 11.89
N THR A 37 7.97 27.75 12.45
CA THR A 37 8.77 26.66 11.90
C THR A 37 8.08 26.14 10.64
N VAL A 38 8.75 26.19 9.50
CA VAL A 38 8.18 25.79 8.22
C VAL A 38 8.75 24.44 7.77
N TYR A 39 7.86 23.51 7.44
CA TYR A 39 8.20 22.27 6.73
C TYR A 39 7.74 22.37 5.27
N THR A 40 8.57 21.90 4.34
CA THR A 40 8.27 21.88 2.89
C THR A 40 8.35 20.46 2.36
N GLN A 41 7.41 20.07 1.50
CA GLN A 41 7.26 18.67 1.04
C GLN A 41 7.99 18.35 -0.28
N ASP A 42 8.07 19.31 -1.20
CA ASP A 42 8.46 19.09 -2.60
C ASP A 42 9.78 19.79 -2.99
N ASP A 43 9.97 21.04 -2.57
CA ASP A 43 11.17 21.82 -2.84
C ASP A 43 11.85 22.29 -1.55
N PRO A 44 13.11 21.88 -1.26
CA PRO A 44 13.87 22.34 -0.10
C PRO A 44 14.17 23.84 -0.09
N ALA A 45 14.09 24.53 -1.23
CA ALA A 45 14.32 25.97 -1.33
C ALA A 45 13.03 26.80 -1.15
N PHE A 46 11.87 26.16 -0.99
CA PHE A 46 10.60 26.83 -0.75
C PHE A 46 10.26 26.84 0.75
N PRO A 47 9.69 27.93 1.30
CA PRO A 47 9.52 29.26 0.70
C PRO A 47 10.82 30.05 0.60
N GLU A 48 10.96 30.90 -0.42
CA GLU A 48 12.15 31.75 -0.57
C GLU A 48 12.32 32.70 0.63
N GLY A 49 13.55 32.78 1.16
CA GLY A 49 13.87 33.68 2.28
C GLY A 49 13.39 33.19 3.65
N VAL A 50 12.79 32.00 3.74
CA VAL A 50 12.41 31.34 4.99
C VAL A 50 13.31 30.12 5.20
N ALA A 51 13.85 29.94 6.40
CA ALA A 51 14.57 28.72 6.75
C ALA A 51 13.57 27.56 6.94
N ALA A 52 13.25 26.85 5.86
CA ALA A 52 12.36 25.71 5.86
C ALA A 52 13.12 24.39 6.11
N ILE A 53 12.45 23.45 6.79
CA ILE A 53 12.89 22.07 6.98
C ILE A 53 12.29 21.23 5.86
N HIS A 54 13.14 20.58 5.07
CA HIS A 54 12.67 19.72 3.98
C HIS A 54 12.21 18.37 4.52
N ASP A 55 10.90 18.12 4.45
CA ASP A 55 10.25 16.86 4.84
C ASP A 55 10.31 15.84 3.68
N ALA A 56 11.55 15.55 3.22
CA ALA A 56 11.80 14.80 1.99
C ALA A 56 11.25 13.37 2.01
N ASP A 57 11.21 12.76 3.19
CA ASP A 57 10.65 11.42 3.38
C ASP A 57 9.20 11.41 3.85
N LEU A 58 8.59 12.61 3.95
CA LEU A 58 7.23 12.85 4.41
C LEU A 58 6.94 12.32 5.82
N ALA A 59 7.98 12.10 6.64
CA ALA A 59 7.80 11.57 8.00
C ALA A 59 6.99 12.53 8.87
N VAL A 60 7.24 13.84 8.78
CA VAL A 60 6.47 14.84 9.54
C VAL A 60 5.04 14.88 9.02
N SER A 61 4.86 14.95 7.70
CA SER A 61 3.54 15.02 7.08
C SER A 61 2.69 13.78 7.36
N TRP A 62 3.29 12.59 7.37
CA TRP A 62 2.62 11.33 7.70
C TRP A 62 2.23 11.26 9.18
N HIS A 63 3.19 11.43 10.09
CA HIS A 63 2.96 11.22 11.53
C HIS A 63 2.03 12.26 12.17
N HIS A 64 1.89 13.44 11.56
CA HIS A 64 1.00 14.50 12.04
C HIS A 64 -0.30 14.62 11.24
N GLU A 65 -0.61 13.61 10.41
CA GLU A 65 -1.85 13.49 9.64
C GLU A 65 -2.11 14.75 8.80
N ILE A 66 -1.07 15.20 8.08
CA ILE A 66 -1.17 16.35 7.19
C ILE A 66 -1.83 15.92 5.90
N GLU A 67 -3.14 16.13 5.78
CA GLU A 67 -3.91 15.77 4.58
C GLU A 67 -3.93 16.90 3.53
N THR A 68 -3.80 18.14 3.97
CA THR A 68 -3.92 19.34 3.13
C THR A 68 -2.76 20.29 3.40
N VAL A 69 -2.33 21.03 2.40
CA VAL A 69 -1.34 22.12 2.52
C VAL A 69 -1.88 23.42 1.89
N PRO A 70 -1.60 24.60 2.48
CA PRO A 70 -0.85 24.79 3.73
C PRO A 70 -1.65 24.28 4.95
N THR A 71 -0.97 23.69 5.92
CA THR A 71 -1.53 23.41 7.25
C THR A 71 -0.76 24.23 8.28
N LEU A 72 -1.47 25.08 9.03
CA LEU A 72 -0.92 25.87 10.13
C LEU A 72 -1.37 25.26 11.45
N MET A 73 -0.42 24.99 12.33
CA MET A 73 -0.61 24.40 13.65
C MET A 73 -0.01 25.28 14.73
N ARG A 74 -0.62 25.26 15.92
CA ARG A 74 -0.04 25.77 17.17
C ARG A 74 0.30 24.60 18.08
N VAL A 75 1.55 24.52 18.50
CA VAL A 75 2.12 23.39 19.26
C VAL A 75 2.65 23.89 20.61
N ALA A 76 2.41 23.12 21.67
CA ALA A 76 2.99 23.35 22.99
C ALA A 76 3.26 22.03 23.72
N GLY A 77 4.45 21.89 24.32
CA GLY A 77 4.87 20.65 24.95
C GLY A 77 4.92 19.47 23.97
N GLY A 78 5.20 19.74 22.68
CA GLY A 78 5.17 18.74 21.61
C GLY A 78 3.78 18.20 21.25
N GLN A 79 2.70 18.79 21.78
CA GLN A 79 1.32 18.46 21.42
C GLN A 79 0.71 19.57 20.56
N GLU A 80 -0.04 19.17 19.54
CA GLU A 80 -0.87 20.11 18.80
C GLU A 80 -2.03 20.58 19.67
N LEU A 81 -2.19 21.90 19.77
CA LEU A 81 -3.31 22.54 20.45
C LEU A 81 -4.45 22.87 19.47
N GLU A 82 -4.10 23.27 18.26
CA GLU A 82 -5.05 23.67 17.24
C GLU A 82 -4.40 23.70 15.84
N ARG A 83 -5.20 23.41 14.80
CA ARG A 83 -4.82 23.52 13.39
C ARG A 83 -5.84 24.25 12.52
N THR A 84 -5.40 24.77 11.38
CA THR A 84 -6.24 25.18 10.24
C THR A 84 -5.58 24.74 8.93
N VAL A 85 -6.40 24.50 7.90
CA VAL A 85 -5.95 24.02 6.59
C VAL A 85 -6.36 24.99 5.49
N GLY A 86 -5.53 25.09 4.45
CA GLY A 86 -5.68 26.13 3.45
C GLY A 86 -5.41 27.52 4.05
N TRP A 87 -5.91 28.54 3.36
CA TRP A 87 -5.87 29.91 3.84
C TRP A 87 -7.27 30.32 4.33
N SER A 88 -7.31 30.78 5.58
CA SER A 88 -8.46 31.43 6.20
C SER A 88 -7.92 32.61 6.97
N ARG A 89 -8.22 33.83 6.53
CA ARG A 89 -7.67 35.04 7.19
C ARG A 89 -8.02 35.05 8.67
N THR A 90 -9.29 34.79 9.00
CA THR A 90 -9.77 34.77 10.38
C THR A 90 -9.06 33.71 11.21
N ASP A 91 -8.92 32.48 10.70
CA ASP A 91 -8.27 31.40 11.48
C ASP A 91 -6.78 31.62 11.61
N TRP A 92 -6.10 32.08 10.55
CA TRP A 92 -4.69 32.40 10.62
C TRP A 92 -4.43 33.55 11.59
N GLN A 93 -5.20 34.64 11.55
CA GLN A 93 -5.03 35.74 12.52
C GLN A 93 -5.25 35.29 13.96
N ARG A 94 -6.25 34.43 14.19
CA ARG A 94 -6.55 33.85 15.51
C ARG A 94 -5.47 32.89 16.00
N ILE A 95 -5.08 31.91 15.18
CA ILE A 95 -4.06 30.90 15.50
C ILE A 95 -2.68 31.53 15.63
N THR A 96 -2.37 32.62 14.93
CA THR A 96 -1.09 33.32 15.06
C THR A 96 -1.10 34.39 16.15
N GLY A 97 -2.28 34.84 16.59
CA GLY A 97 -2.43 35.96 17.51
C GLY A 97 -2.04 37.31 16.88
N ARG A 98 -2.13 37.44 15.55
CA ARG A 98 -1.72 38.63 14.80
C ARG A 98 -2.90 39.27 14.08
N PRO A 99 -3.55 40.28 14.67
CA PRO A 99 -4.56 41.08 13.99
C PRO A 99 -3.95 41.76 12.75
N GLY A 100 -4.59 41.63 11.59
CA GLY A 100 -4.16 42.27 10.34
C GLY A 100 -3.23 41.42 9.44
N LEU A 101 -2.88 40.20 9.85
CA LEU A 101 -2.11 39.28 9.00
C LEU A 101 -2.87 38.98 7.70
N GLY A 102 -2.25 39.25 6.55
CA GLY A 102 -2.81 38.96 5.22
C GLY A 102 -4.04 39.79 4.86
N ASP A 103 -4.12 41.05 5.29
CA ASP A 103 -5.24 41.94 4.98
C ASP A 103 -5.41 42.24 3.49
N ASP A 104 -4.31 42.15 2.73
CA ASP A 104 -4.21 42.28 1.28
C ASP A 104 -4.54 40.99 0.52
N LEU A 105 -4.59 39.84 1.20
CA LEU A 105 -4.95 38.54 0.61
C LEU A 105 -6.47 38.33 0.57
N PRO A 106 -7.01 37.37 -0.20
CA PRO A 106 -8.43 37.02 -0.14
C PRO A 106 -8.86 36.60 1.29
N VAL A 107 -10.17 36.59 1.57
CA VAL A 107 -10.66 36.15 2.90
C VAL A 107 -10.37 34.67 3.15
N MET A 108 -10.51 33.84 2.12
CA MET A 108 -10.31 32.39 2.17
C MET A 108 -9.72 31.90 0.84
N ARG A 109 -8.94 30.82 0.88
CA ARG A 109 -8.55 30.04 -0.30
C ARG A 109 -8.30 28.58 0.10
N PRO A 110 -8.88 27.59 -0.61
CA PRO A 110 -8.66 26.18 -0.27
C PRO A 110 -7.19 25.79 -0.47
N GLY A 111 -6.72 24.81 0.29
CA GLY A 111 -5.42 24.19 0.08
C GLY A 111 -5.42 23.16 -1.04
N CYS A 112 -4.30 22.45 -1.20
CA CYS A 112 -4.16 21.28 -2.06
C CYS A 112 -3.86 20.05 -1.19
N GLY A 113 -4.10 18.84 -1.72
CA GLY A 113 -3.72 17.60 -1.04
C GLY A 113 -2.23 17.56 -0.71
N SER A 114 -1.90 17.11 0.49
CA SER A 114 -0.54 16.84 0.94
C SER A 114 0.10 15.72 0.12
N MET A 115 1.42 15.75 -0.06
CA MET A 115 2.12 14.63 -0.70
C MET A 115 2.06 13.33 0.11
N SER A 116 1.80 13.39 1.42
CA SER A 116 1.68 12.20 2.28
C SER A 116 0.38 11.41 2.08
N VAL A 117 -0.61 12.01 1.41
CA VAL A 117 -1.89 11.35 1.06
C VAL A 117 -2.02 11.12 -0.44
N ASP A 118 -0.92 11.27 -1.19
CA ASP A 118 -0.88 10.92 -2.60
C ASP A 118 -1.02 9.39 -2.74
N PRO A 119 -1.97 8.87 -3.55
CA PRO A 119 -2.15 7.43 -3.76
C PRO A 119 -0.89 6.68 -4.23
N ASP A 120 0.03 7.37 -4.91
CA ASP A 120 1.29 6.78 -5.38
C ASP A 120 2.33 6.63 -4.25
N VAL A 121 2.13 7.29 -3.12
CA VAL A 121 3.10 7.37 -2.02
C VAL A 121 2.55 6.81 -0.72
N GLU A 122 1.24 6.87 -0.51
CA GLU A 122 0.54 6.46 0.71
C GLU A 122 0.94 5.04 1.16
N TYR A 123 0.90 4.05 0.27
CA TYR A 123 1.24 2.67 0.64
C TYR A 123 2.71 2.49 1.01
N ARG A 124 3.60 3.27 0.39
CA ARG A 124 5.02 3.28 0.72
C ARG A 124 5.24 3.90 2.10
N LEU A 125 4.52 4.98 2.42
CA LEU A 125 4.55 5.60 3.73
C LEU A 125 3.92 4.71 4.80
N ALA A 126 2.81 4.04 4.50
CA ALA A 126 2.18 3.05 5.37
C ALA A 126 3.14 1.89 5.68
N ALA A 127 3.83 1.36 4.66
CA ALA A 127 4.86 0.34 4.86
C ALA A 127 6.03 0.85 5.71
N ARG A 128 6.43 2.11 5.54
CA ARG A 128 7.59 2.69 6.23
C ARG A 128 7.29 3.13 7.67
N PHE A 129 6.10 3.67 7.91
CA PHE A 129 5.74 4.42 9.13
C PHE A 129 4.48 3.90 9.84
N GLY A 130 3.62 3.14 9.15
CA GLY A 130 2.31 2.69 9.65
C GLY A 130 2.33 1.56 10.69
N GLY A 131 3.50 1.02 11.04
CA GLY A 131 3.61 -0.10 11.97
C GLY A 131 3.16 -1.45 11.38
N SER A 132 3.19 -2.52 12.21
CA SER A 132 3.16 -3.91 11.76
C SER A 132 1.76 -4.46 11.41
N ALA A 133 1.03 -3.84 10.47
CA ALA A 133 -0.22 -4.43 9.98
C ALA A 133 -0.01 -5.82 9.32
N LEU A 134 1.22 -6.07 8.83
CA LEU A 134 1.64 -7.33 8.23
C LEU A 134 2.47 -8.17 9.19
N HIS A 135 2.08 -9.43 9.35
CA HIS A 135 2.68 -10.40 10.27
C HIS A 135 3.57 -11.44 9.59
N SER A 136 3.49 -11.57 8.26
CA SER A 136 4.31 -12.51 7.50
C SER A 136 5.80 -12.21 7.68
N ARG A 137 6.61 -13.27 7.64
CA ARG A 137 8.06 -13.17 7.79
C ARG A 137 8.64 -12.27 6.69
N ARG A 138 9.38 -11.26 7.12
CA ARG A 138 10.16 -10.37 6.25
C ARG A 138 11.49 -11.00 5.88
N ILE A 139 11.89 -10.81 4.63
CA ILE A 139 13.19 -11.24 4.11
C ILE A 139 13.84 -9.99 3.53
N GLU A 140 14.91 -9.55 4.18
CA GLU A 140 15.72 -8.45 3.68
C GLU A 140 16.68 -8.99 2.62
N LEU A 141 16.77 -8.28 1.50
CA LEU A 141 17.74 -8.53 0.43
C LEU A 141 18.80 -7.42 0.47
N ALA A 142 20.02 -7.72 0.02
CA ALA A 142 21.04 -6.68 -0.10
C ALA A 142 20.72 -5.75 -1.27
N ASP A 143 21.17 -4.49 -1.21
CA ASP A 143 20.87 -3.48 -2.24
C ASP A 143 21.34 -3.87 -3.67
N LEU A 144 22.27 -4.82 -3.79
CA LEU A 144 22.81 -5.30 -5.07
C LEU A 144 22.21 -6.66 -5.50
N ASP A 145 21.35 -7.26 -4.70
CA ASP A 145 20.70 -8.52 -5.05
C ASP A 145 19.63 -8.27 -6.12
N ASP A 146 19.47 -9.22 -7.05
CA ASP A 146 18.35 -9.22 -7.98
C ASP A 146 17.13 -9.86 -7.29
N ASP A 147 16.10 -9.06 -7.04
CA ASP A 147 14.89 -9.50 -6.35
C ASP A 147 14.19 -10.66 -7.07
N ILE A 148 14.24 -10.72 -8.41
CA ILE A 148 13.56 -11.76 -9.19
C ILE A 148 14.34 -13.07 -9.06
N GLU A 149 15.67 -13.03 -9.20
CA GLU A 149 16.53 -14.20 -9.00
C GLU A 149 16.44 -14.72 -7.57
N ALA A 150 16.39 -13.83 -6.57
CA ALA A 150 16.20 -14.19 -5.18
C ALA A 150 14.91 -15.00 -4.94
N MET A 151 13.85 -14.76 -5.71
CA MET A 151 12.58 -15.51 -5.64
C MET A 151 12.70 -16.90 -6.27
N PHE A 152 13.50 -17.05 -7.34
CA PHE A 152 13.82 -18.35 -7.93
C PHE A 152 14.67 -19.19 -6.98
N GLU A 153 15.76 -18.63 -6.44
CA GLU A 153 16.70 -19.32 -5.55
C GLU A 153 16.03 -19.82 -4.25
N ARG A 154 15.07 -19.05 -3.72
CA ARG A 154 14.28 -19.43 -2.55
C ARG A 154 13.15 -20.40 -2.87
N GLY A 155 12.97 -20.72 -4.15
CA GLY A 155 11.91 -21.60 -4.62
C GLY A 155 10.54 -21.04 -4.31
N PHE A 156 10.31 -19.74 -4.46
CA PHE A 156 9.00 -19.10 -4.30
C PHE A 156 8.21 -19.02 -5.62
N SER A 157 8.93 -19.14 -6.73
CA SER A 157 8.37 -19.19 -8.08
C SER A 157 7.86 -20.59 -8.46
N ASP A 158 6.88 -20.61 -9.35
CA ASP A 158 6.34 -21.76 -10.08
C ASP A 158 7.12 -22.09 -11.37
N GLY A 159 8.34 -21.57 -11.53
CA GLY A 159 9.16 -21.69 -12.74
C GLY A 159 9.05 -20.49 -13.68
N LEU A 160 8.10 -19.57 -13.43
CA LEU A 160 8.00 -18.29 -14.12
C LEU A 160 8.42 -17.14 -13.20
N PRO A 161 8.90 -16.00 -13.74
CA PRO A 161 9.17 -14.82 -12.91
C PRO A 161 7.92 -14.42 -12.11
N VAL A 162 8.14 -14.04 -10.85
CA VAL A 162 7.11 -13.54 -9.94
C VAL A 162 7.38 -12.08 -9.62
N VAL A 163 6.34 -11.34 -9.24
CA VAL A 163 6.50 -9.98 -8.71
C VAL A 163 6.93 -10.07 -7.24
N PRO A 164 8.08 -9.49 -6.83
CA PRO A 164 8.48 -9.48 -5.42
C PRO A 164 7.39 -8.85 -4.53
N PRO A 165 6.87 -9.56 -3.50
CA PRO A 165 5.78 -9.08 -2.67
C PRO A 165 6.28 -8.14 -1.57
N THR A 166 6.73 -6.94 -1.98
CA THR A 166 7.13 -5.88 -1.03
C THR A 166 5.95 -5.46 -0.16
N GLU A 167 6.22 -4.92 1.03
CA GLU A 167 5.18 -4.47 1.96
C GLU A 167 4.20 -3.49 1.31
N GLU A 168 4.71 -2.52 0.55
CA GLU A 168 3.91 -1.57 -0.23
C GLU A 168 2.93 -2.29 -1.18
N ARG A 169 3.41 -3.27 -1.95
CA ARG A 169 2.58 -4.01 -2.92
C ARG A 169 1.53 -4.86 -2.22
N VAL A 170 1.86 -5.45 -1.06
CA VAL A 170 0.93 -6.25 -0.26
C VAL A 170 -0.14 -5.36 0.38
N LEU A 171 0.22 -4.22 0.97
CA LEU A 171 -0.73 -3.25 1.50
C LEU A 171 -1.69 -2.75 0.41
N ARG A 172 -1.16 -2.42 -0.78
CA ARG A 172 -1.99 -2.06 -1.94
C ARG A 172 -2.90 -3.21 -2.37
N MET A 173 -2.41 -4.46 -2.37
CA MET A 173 -3.23 -5.62 -2.72
C MET A 173 -4.40 -5.81 -1.76
N LEU A 174 -4.18 -5.58 -0.46
CA LEU A 174 -5.18 -5.74 0.58
C LEU A 174 -6.37 -4.77 0.45
N THR A 175 -6.24 -3.65 -0.27
CA THR A 175 -7.38 -2.75 -0.54
C THR A 175 -8.45 -3.37 -1.41
N GLY A 176 -8.12 -4.48 -2.09
CA GLY A 176 -9.07 -5.27 -2.86
C GLY A 176 -10.14 -5.97 -2.03
N THR A 177 -10.00 -6.02 -0.70
CA THR A 177 -10.94 -6.69 0.20
C THR A 177 -11.24 -5.87 1.45
N THR A 178 -12.39 -6.12 2.06
CA THR A 178 -12.76 -5.58 3.37
C THR A 178 -12.44 -6.52 4.53
N ARG A 179 -11.97 -7.75 4.23
CA ARG A 179 -11.56 -8.72 5.26
C ARG A 179 -10.28 -8.26 5.95
N ALA A 180 -10.13 -8.58 7.23
CA ALA A 180 -8.93 -8.22 7.96
C ALA A 180 -7.74 -9.08 7.48
N PRO A 181 -6.49 -8.54 7.44
CA PRO A 181 -5.34 -9.29 6.95
C PRO A 181 -5.07 -10.61 7.69
N GLN A 182 -5.45 -10.69 8.97
CA GLN A 182 -5.26 -11.87 9.81
C GLN A 182 -6.45 -12.84 9.80
N ASP A 183 -7.53 -12.54 9.08
CA ASP A 183 -8.64 -13.48 8.93
C ASP A 183 -8.15 -14.74 8.23
N VAL A 184 -8.42 -15.91 8.81
CA VAL A 184 -8.13 -17.20 8.19
C VAL A 184 -9.12 -17.44 7.05
N VAL A 185 -8.59 -17.70 5.86
CA VAL A 185 -9.34 -18.01 4.64
C VAL A 185 -9.56 -19.53 4.54
N ALA A 186 -8.51 -20.31 4.74
CA ALA A 186 -8.55 -21.76 4.68
C ALA A 186 -7.39 -22.39 5.46
N VAL A 187 -7.48 -23.68 5.71
CA VAL A 187 -6.35 -24.52 6.12
C VAL A 187 -5.90 -25.28 4.87
N VAL A 188 -4.73 -24.94 4.33
CA VAL A 188 -4.34 -25.40 2.99
C VAL A 188 -3.58 -26.72 3.10
N PRO A 189 -4.07 -27.81 2.51
CA PRO A 189 -3.31 -29.06 2.46
C PRO A 189 -2.20 -28.99 1.40
N PRO A 190 -1.21 -29.89 1.44
CA PRO A 190 -0.97 -30.96 2.42
C PRO A 190 -0.48 -30.53 3.81
N ASP A 191 0.19 -29.39 3.96
CA ASP A 191 0.85 -29.01 5.21
C ASP A 191 -0.13 -28.59 6.31
N LEU A 192 -1.41 -28.37 5.97
CA LEU A 192 -2.49 -27.95 6.85
C LEU A 192 -2.16 -26.65 7.59
N VAL A 193 -1.53 -25.72 6.88
CA VAL A 193 -1.17 -24.40 7.39
C VAL A 193 -2.35 -23.45 7.25
N GLU A 194 -2.61 -22.68 8.30
CA GLU A 194 -3.56 -21.57 8.25
C GLU A 194 -3.11 -20.52 7.22
N LEU A 195 -3.96 -20.34 6.22
CA LEU A 195 -3.82 -19.31 5.20
C LEU A 195 -4.65 -18.10 5.59
N THR A 196 -3.98 -17.02 5.96
CA THR A 196 -4.61 -15.73 6.23
C THR A 196 -4.81 -14.93 4.95
N VAL A 197 -5.68 -13.92 4.98
CA VAL A 197 -5.88 -12.96 3.88
C VAL A 197 -4.55 -12.31 3.47
N GLU A 198 -3.68 -11.99 4.42
CA GLU A 198 -2.34 -11.46 4.15
C GLU A 198 -1.51 -12.43 3.29
N LYS A 199 -1.47 -13.72 3.63
CA LYS A 199 -0.74 -14.73 2.85
C LYS A 199 -1.35 -14.93 1.45
N VAL A 200 -2.66 -14.80 1.31
CA VAL A 200 -3.31 -14.77 -0.01
C VAL A 200 -2.83 -13.56 -0.81
N ALA A 201 -2.82 -12.38 -0.19
CA ALA A 201 -2.37 -11.14 -0.84
C ALA A 201 -0.91 -11.22 -1.29
N VAL A 202 0.00 -11.78 -0.47
CA VAL A 202 1.40 -12.03 -0.84
C VAL A 202 1.50 -12.87 -2.12
N ASN A 203 0.80 -14.00 -2.19
CA ASN A 203 0.82 -14.88 -3.37
C ASN A 203 0.10 -14.25 -4.59
N ALA A 204 -0.95 -13.47 -4.37
CA ALA A 204 -1.62 -12.72 -5.42
C ALA A 204 -0.71 -11.64 -6.03
N VAL A 205 0.08 -10.93 -5.20
CA VAL A 205 1.11 -10.01 -5.69
C VAL A 205 2.11 -10.76 -6.53
N MET A 206 2.65 -11.87 -6.03
CA MET A 206 3.62 -12.71 -6.76
C MET A 206 3.11 -13.17 -8.12
N ALA A 207 1.83 -13.55 -8.21
CA ALA A 207 1.19 -13.94 -9.46
C ALA A 207 1.02 -12.77 -10.45
N GLY A 208 1.13 -11.53 -9.98
CA GLY A 208 0.88 -10.33 -10.77
C GLY A 208 -0.60 -9.91 -10.79
N CYS A 209 -1.41 -10.30 -9.80
CA CYS A 209 -2.79 -9.85 -9.68
C CYS A 209 -2.89 -8.31 -9.52
N LEU A 210 -4.07 -7.78 -9.80
CA LEU A 210 -4.48 -6.45 -9.33
C LEU A 210 -5.29 -6.58 -8.03
N PRO A 211 -5.44 -5.51 -7.21
CA PRO A 211 -6.25 -5.56 -6.00
C PRO A 211 -7.68 -6.07 -6.25
N GLU A 212 -8.31 -5.69 -7.35
CA GLU A 212 -9.68 -6.12 -7.68
C GLU A 212 -9.77 -7.63 -7.97
N HIS A 213 -8.65 -8.30 -8.20
CA HIS A 213 -8.59 -9.75 -8.35
C HIS A 213 -8.55 -10.48 -7.00
N LEU A 214 -8.13 -9.82 -5.91
CA LEU A 214 -7.93 -10.46 -4.61
C LEU A 214 -9.19 -11.19 -4.08
N PRO A 215 -10.41 -10.62 -4.15
CA PRO A 215 -11.62 -11.34 -3.75
C PRO A 215 -11.84 -12.64 -4.52
N TRP A 216 -11.47 -12.68 -5.79
CA TRP A 216 -11.57 -13.89 -6.61
C TRP A 216 -10.57 -14.96 -6.20
N VAL A 217 -9.35 -14.56 -5.84
CA VAL A 217 -8.33 -15.48 -5.31
C VAL A 217 -8.78 -16.05 -3.96
N ILE A 218 -9.29 -15.20 -3.05
CA ILE A 218 -9.82 -15.64 -1.76
C ILE A 218 -10.92 -16.69 -1.95
N ALA A 219 -11.94 -16.36 -2.75
CA ALA A 219 -13.06 -17.27 -3.01
C ALA A 219 -12.62 -18.58 -3.70
N ALA A 220 -11.65 -18.51 -4.63
CA ALA A 220 -11.12 -19.69 -5.29
C ALA A 220 -10.37 -20.60 -4.31
N VAL A 221 -9.57 -20.04 -3.40
CA VAL A 221 -8.87 -20.83 -2.39
C VAL A 221 -9.85 -21.49 -1.41
N GLU A 222 -10.88 -20.75 -0.96
CA GLU A 222 -11.95 -21.32 -0.13
C GLU A 222 -12.63 -22.50 -0.83
N ALA A 223 -12.89 -22.39 -2.13
CA ALA A 223 -13.54 -23.45 -2.90
C ALA A 223 -12.67 -24.70 -3.06
N VAL A 224 -11.38 -24.54 -3.39
CA VAL A 224 -10.49 -25.71 -3.62
C VAL A 224 -10.05 -26.39 -2.33
N CYS A 225 -10.02 -25.68 -1.19
CA CYS A 225 -9.65 -26.24 0.11
C CYS A 225 -10.81 -26.93 0.85
N THR A 226 -11.92 -27.21 0.16
CA THR A 226 -13.01 -28.01 0.72
C THR A 226 -12.71 -29.51 0.62
N ASP A 227 -13.31 -30.30 1.52
CA ASP A 227 -13.25 -31.77 1.46
C ASP A 227 -13.91 -32.33 0.19
N GLU A 228 -14.93 -31.64 -0.35
CA GLU A 228 -15.64 -32.06 -1.56
C GLU A 228 -14.79 -31.88 -2.82
N PHE A 229 -14.06 -30.76 -2.95
CA PHE A 229 -13.13 -30.57 -4.05
C PHE A 229 -11.84 -31.37 -3.87
N ASN A 230 -11.34 -31.47 -2.63
CA ASN A 230 -10.16 -32.25 -2.24
C ASN A 230 -8.89 -31.91 -3.05
N ILE A 231 -8.39 -30.67 -2.92
CA ILE A 231 -7.14 -30.25 -3.59
C ILE A 231 -5.93 -31.13 -3.20
N HIS A 232 -5.92 -31.73 -2.01
CA HIS A 232 -4.88 -32.69 -1.63
C HIS A 232 -4.85 -33.90 -2.56
N GLY A 233 -6.01 -34.49 -2.86
CA GLY A 233 -6.13 -35.61 -3.80
C GLY A 233 -5.71 -35.23 -5.22
N VAL A 234 -5.99 -33.99 -5.62
CA VAL A 234 -5.55 -33.42 -6.92
C VAL A 234 -4.01 -33.34 -6.99
N LEU A 235 -3.32 -32.94 -5.92
CA LEU A 235 -1.86 -32.90 -5.87
C LEU A 235 -1.23 -34.29 -5.80
N ALA A 236 -1.85 -35.21 -5.06
CA ALA A 236 -1.32 -36.55 -4.82
C ALA A 236 -1.48 -37.51 -6.01
N THR A 237 -2.21 -37.13 -7.06
CA THR A 237 -2.40 -37.96 -8.25
C THR A 237 -1.16 -38.00 -9.13
N THR A 238 -0.96 -39.12 -9.84
CA THR A 238 0.19 -39.31 -10.74
C THR A 238 -0.04 -38.74 -12.13
N MET A 239 -1.22 -38.22 -12.44
CA MET A 239 -1.56 -37.58 -13.71
C MET A 239 -1.51 -36.05 -13.56
N PRO A 240 -0.94 -35.28 -14.51
CA PRO A 240 -1.01 -33.83 -14.46
C PRO A 240 -2.46 -33.37 -14.52
N VAL A 241 -2.89 -32.64 -13.50
CA VAL A 241 -4.24 -32.10 -13.37
C VAL A 241 -4.15 -30.66 -12.89
N GLY A 242 -5.03 -29.80 -13.43
CA GLY A 242 -5.13 -28.41 -13.03
C GLY A 242 -6.59 -28.06 -12.74
N PRO A 243 -6.89 -27.45 -11.58
CA PRO A 243 -8.23 -26.93 -11.30
C PRO A 243 -8.67 -25.93 -12.38
N VAL A 244 -9.90 -26.07 -12.87
CA VAL A 244 -10.53 -25.05 -13.72
C VAL A 244 -11.45 -24.20 -12.86
N LEU A 245 -11.15 -22.90 -12.76
CA LEU A 245 -12.00 -21.95 -12.05
C LEU A 245 -13.08 -21.40 -12.98
N ILE A 246 -14.35 -21.65 -12.64
CA ILE A 246 -15.51 -21.12 -13.36
C ILE A 246 -16.07 -19.92 -12.60
N CYS A 247 -15.84 -18.72 -13.11
CA CYS A 247 -16.29 -17.47 -12.50
C CYS A 247 -17.55 -16.95 -13.19
N ASN A 248 -18.54 -16.47 -12.42
CA ASN A 248 -19.79 -15.93 -12.93
C ASN A 248 -20.20 -14.64 -12.20
N GLY A 249 -21.01 -13.82 -12.85
CA GLY A 249 -21.65 -12.64 -12.25
C GLY A 249 -21.11 -11.30 -12.77
N PRO A 250 -21.69 -10.17 -12.33
CA PRO A 250 -21.29 -8.84 -12.79
C PRO A 250 -19.83 -8.48 -12.44
N GLY A 251 -19.29 -9.04 -11.36
CA GLY A 251 -17.91 -8.78 -10.93
C GLY A 251 -16.86 -9.25 -11.94
N THR A 252 -17.13 -10.31 -12.73
CA THR A 252 -16.17 -10.79 -13.74
C THR A 252 -15.94 -9.73 -14.83
N ARG A 253 -16.99 -8.98 -15.18
CA ARG A 253 -16.89 -7.86 -16.12
C ARG A 253 -16.15 -6.67 -15.53
N ALA A 254 -16.34 -6.39 -14.24
CA ALA A 254 -15.68 -5.28 -13.56
C ALA A 254 -14.15 -5.44 -13.52
N VAL A 255 -13.66 -6.67 -13.42
CA VAL A 255 -12.22 -6.99 -13.43
C VAL A 255 -11.69 -7.31 -14.84
N GLY A 256 -12.52 -7.15 -15.87
CA GLY A 256 -12.13 -7.43 -17.25
C GLY A 256 -11.78 -8.89 -17.53
N MET A 257 -12.37 -9.84 -16.80
CA MET A 257 -12.15 -11.28 -17.02
C MET A 257 -12.70 -11.69 -18.40
N ASN A 258 -11.87 -12.36 -19.20
CA ASN A 258 -12.24 -12.77 -20.54
C ASN A 258 -13.15 -14.00 -20.49
N SER A 259 -14.25 -13.99 -21.25
CA SER A 259 -15.16 -15.13 -21.43
C SER A 259 -15.37 -15.49 -22.91
N GLY A 260 -14.57 -14.92 -23.81
CA GLY A 260 -14.73 -15.05 -25.26
C GLY A 260 -13.61 -15.88 -25.91
N VAL A 261 -13.21 -15.46 -27.11
CA VAL A 261 -12.12 -16.09 -27.84
C VAL A 261 -10.84 -16.10 -27.00
N ASN A 262 -10.12 -17.21 -27.04
CA ASN A 262 -8.87 -17.40 -26.30
C ASN A 262 -9.03 -17.36 -24.76
N VAL A 263 -10.20 -17.77 -24.23
CA VAL A 263 -10.50 -17.72 -22.78
C VAL A 263 -9.48 -18.46 -21.90
N LEU A 264 -8.90 -19.56 -22.40
CA LEU A 264 -7.85 -20.33 -21.72
C LEU A 264 -6.44 -20.02 -22.23
N GLY A 265 -6.29 -19.03 -23.12
CA GLY A 265 -5.00 -18.66 -23.71
C GLY A 265 -4.41 -17.38 -23.11
N GLN A 266 -3.34 -16.90 -23.71
CA GLN A 266 -2.62 -15.71 -23.29
C GLN A 266 -3.41 -14.40 -23.49
N GLY A 267 -2.99 -13.34 -22.80
CA GLY A 267 -3.38 -11.96 -23.09
C GLY A 267 -4.43 -11.35 -22.16
N ASN A 268 -5.01 -12.11 -21.22
CA ASN A 268 -5.89 -11.55 -20.20
C ASN A 268 -5.29 -11.72 -18.79
N ARG A 269 -5.06 -10.61 -18.10
CA ARG A 269 -4.41 -10.60 -16.78
C ARG A 269 -5.26 -11.29 -15.71
N ALA A 270 -6.57 -11.08 -15.66
CA ALA A 270 -7.43 -11.72 -14.68
C ALA A 270 -7.42 -13.25 -14.85
N ASN A 271 -7.65 -13.73 -16.08
CA ASN A 271 -7.66 -15.17 -16.39
C ASN A 271 -6.33 -15.85 -16.05
N LEU A 272 -5.19 -15.21 -16.34
CA LEU A 272 -3.87 -15.81 -16.10
C LEU A 272 -3.41 -15.70 -14.64
N THR A 273 -3.70 -14.59 -13.96
CA THR A 273 -3.13 -14.32 -12.63
C THR A 273 -3.95 -14.92 -11.50
N VAL A 274 -5.28 -15.02 -11.62
CA VAL A 274 -6.11 -15.60 -10.54
C VAL A 274 -5.80 -17.08 -10.35
N GLY A 275 -5.78 -17.88 -11.42
CA GLY A 275 -5.42 -19.30 -11.34
C GLY A 275 -3.98 -19.51 -10.87
N ARG A 276 -3.05 -18.68 -11.37
CA ARG A 276 -1.64 -18.71 -10.93
C ARG A 276 -1.50 -18.36 -9.45
N ALA A 277 -2.25 -17.39 -8.93
CA ALA A 277 -2.24 -17.03 -7.52
C ALA A 277 -2.70 -18.20 -6.63
N VAL A 278 -3.77 -18.90 -7.03
CA VAL A 278 -4.22 -20.11 -6.33
C VAL A 278 -3.14 -21.19 -6.33
N GLN A 279 -2.49 -21.42 -7.48
CA GLN A 279 -1.39 -22.38 -7.56
C GLN A 279 -0.20 -21.99 -6.66
N LEU A 280 0.18 -20.70 -6.63
CA LEU A 280 1.23 -20.21 -5.74
C LEU A 280 0.84 -20.36 -4.26
N VAL A 281 -0.42 -20.15 -3.89
CA VAL A 281 -0.91 -20.41 -2.52
C VAL A 281 -0.73 -21.88 -2.15
N VAL A 282 -1.22 -22.80 -3.00
CA VAL A 282 -1.11 -24.24 -2.76
C VAL A 282 0.36 -24.67 -2.67
N ARG A 283 1.23 -24.10 -3.50
CA ARG A 283 2.66 -24.41 -3.53
C ARG A 283 3.43 -23.82 -2.34
N ASN A 284 3.22 -22.54 -2.02
CA ASN A 284 4.04 -21.79 -1.07
C ASN A 284 3.54 -21.90 0.37
N VAL A 285 2.25 -22.12 0.57
CA VAL A 285 1.62 -22.26 1.90
C VAL A 285 1.18 -23.70 2.14
N GLY A 286 0.59 -24.34 1.12
CA GLY A 286 0.12 -25.71 1.24
C GLY A 286 1.23 -26.75 1.18
N GLY A 287 2.37 -26.48 0.55
CA GLY A 287 3.46 -27.44 0.37
C GLY A 287 3.34 -28.30 -0.90
N GLY A 288 2.44 -27.96 -1.83
CA GLY A 288 2.22 -28.67 -3.10
C GLY A 288 3.34 -28.47 -4.13
N ARG A 289 4.58 -28.85 -3.80
CA ARG A 289 5.76 -28.68 -4.68
C ARG A 289 6.01 -29.91 -5.56
N PRO A 290 6.43 -29.71 -6.83
CA PRO A 290 6.83 -30.80 -7.74
C PRO A 290 7.91 -31.71 -7.15
N GLY A 291 7.73 -33.03 -7.29
CA GLY A 291 8.69 -34.04 -6.82
C GLY A 291 8.64 -34.30 -5.31
N GLU A 292 7.86 -33.52 -4.57
CA GLU A 292 7.58 -33.71 -3.15
C GLU A 292 6.17 -34.29 -2.99
N VAL A 293 5.18 -33.44 -2.68
CA VAL A 293 3.78 -33.83 -2.50
C VAL A 293 2.99 -33.80 -3.81
N ASP A 294 3.39 -32.99 -4.78
CA ASP A 294 2.87 -33.15 -6.14
C ASP A 294 3.52 -34.40 -6.77
N ARG A 295 2.67 -35.39 -7.09
CA ARG A 295 3.10 -36.72 -7.54
C ARG A 295 2.93 -36.93 -9.05
N ALA A 296 2.62 -35.88 -9.82
CA ALA A 296 2.47 -36.00 -11.26
C ALA A 296 3.71 -36.64 -11.90
N ALA A 297 3.50 -37.69 -12.71
CA ALA A 297 4.59 -38.44 -13.34
C ALA A 297 5.11 -37.79 -14.63
N HIS A 298 4.33 -36.87 -15.21
CA HIS A 298 4.61 -36.13 -16.44
C HIS A 298 3.90 -34.76 -16.35
N GLY A 299 4.38 -33.75 -17.07
CA GLY A 299 3.77 -32.40 -17.08
C GLY A 299 4.82 -31.31 -17.08
#